data_AF-A0A6A6RXR5-F1
#
_entry.id   AF-A0A6A6RXR5-F1
#
_cell.length_a   1.000
_cell.length_b   1.000
_cell.length_c   1.000
_cell.angle_alpha   90.00
_cell.angle_beta   90.00
_cell.angle_gamma   90.00
#
_symmetry.space_group_name_H-M   'P 1'
#
loop_
_entity.id
_entity.type
_entity.pdbx_description
1 polymer ?
#
loop_
_entity_poly.entity_id
_entity_poly.type
_entity_poly.pdbx_seq_one_letter_code
_entity_poly.pdbx_strand_id
1 'polypeptide(L)'
;MGKAEMPRRNLSRRQNNNKNGQQDKSAFNIVNGRIFTPGLGIILAPQPFTPMGGDFLHIALDVSGDGKLPVPPKTIDDPLTQVFNFTIFLTSNPLQKNFTISNITTTTPPFANIMNQESGQTVKHINFEWPDCLVGDGKEDFNTTSRGDYNISIHQNFRLNGSTFYSIFNLPISITNTISQFPGANQLLTKPPPGPLGTNGGRMNCAMINNPMMDFAALVASVNNPPGQPFQDIPIETTQRSDGGQVGGAGTANGGGKGGNGDGSIGLGTTGVNAQGALGAAGRCKDDRLTGTVLGVLVMVLGIWVW
;
A
#
# COMPACT_ATOMS: atom_id res chain seq x y z
N MET A 1 54.56 -39.17 -2.21
CA MET A 1 53.53 -38.59 -1.30
C MET A 1 53.62 -37.07 -1.37
N GLY A 2 52.89 -36.47 -2.31
CA GLY A 2 52.85 -35.01 -2.50
C GLY A 2 51.79 -34.40 -1.60
N LYS A 3 52.16 -33.35 -0.85
CA LYS A 3 51.24 -32.52 -0.07
C LYS A 3 50.45 -31.64 -1.04
N ALA A 4 49.13 -31.83 -1.09
CA ALA A 4 48.23 -30.93 -1.80
C ALA A 4 48.03 -29.66 -0.97
N GLU A 5 48.42 -28.54 -1.55
CA GLU A 5 48.28 -27.18 -1.03
C GLU A 5 46.87 -26.67 -1.37
N MET A 6 46.03 -26.44 -0.36
CA MET A 6 44.70 -25.85 -0.54
C MET A 6 44.80 -24.31 -0.62
N PRO A 7 44.18 -23.66 -1.61
CA PRO A 7 44.20 -22.20 -1.71
C PRO A 7 43.26 -21.59 -0.68
N ARG A 8 43.81 -20.72 0.19
CA ARG A 8 43.04 -19.86 1.09
C ARG A 8 42.19 -18.91 0.26
N ARG A 9 40.88 -19.13 0.21
CA ARG A 9 39.92 -18.13 -0.28
C ARG A 9 39.94 -16.94 0.66
N ASN A 10 40.30 -15.78 0.13
CA ASN A 10 40.09 -14.48 0.76
C ASN A 10 38.60 -14.28 1.01
N LEU A 11 38.16 -14.53 2.25
CA LEU A 11 36.92 -14.00 2.78
C LEU A 11 37.11 -12.49 2.91
N SER A 12 36.70 -11.75 1.88
CA SER A 12 36.48 -10.31 1.96
C SER A 12 35.43 -10.07 3.05
N ARG A 13 35.93 -9.72 4.22
CA ARG A 13 35.21 -9.27 5.41
C ARG A 13 34.36 -8.07 5.00
N ARG A 14 33.11 -8.30 4.57
CA ARG A 14 32.09 -7.25 4.47
C ARG A 14 32.01 -6.60 5.84
N GLN A 15 32.49 -5.36 5.94
CA GLN A 15 32.30 -4.51 7.10
C GLN A 15 30.79 -4.29 7.25
N ASN A 16 30.16 -5.09 8.10
CA ASN A 16 28.86 -4.76 8.68
C ASN A 16 29.07 -3.53 9.55
N ASN A 17 28.77 -2.36 8.99
CA ASN A 17 28.60 -1.16 9.78
C ASN A 17 27.35 -1.35 10.64
N ASN A 18 27.58 -1.52 11.94
CA ASN A 18 26.60 -1.43 13.01
C ASN A 18 25.62 -0.28 12.76
N LYS A 19 24.37 -0.61 12.41
CA LYS A 19 23.22 0.24 12.69
C LYS A 19 22.30 -0.51 13.64
N ASN A 20 22.21 0.01 14.86
CA ASN A 20 21.40 -0.51 15.96
C ASN A 20 19.93 -0.69 15.51
N GLY A 21 19.45 -1.93 15.49
CA GLY A 21 18.02 -2.29 15.47
C GLY A 21 17.17 -1.82 14.28
N GLN A 22 17.73 -1.13 13.28
CA GLN A 22 16.98 -0.72 12.09
C GLN A 22 16.90 -1.87 11.10
N GLN A 23 15.68 -2.28 10.79
CA GLN A 23 15.43 -3.36 9.84
C GLN A 23 15.90 -2.94 8.43
N ASP A 24 16.59 -3.86 7.75
CA ASP A 24 17.22 -3.60 6.48
C ASP A 24 16.19 -3.42 5.35
N LYS A 25 16.12 -2.21 4.81
CA LYS A 25 15.22 -1.85 3.70
C LYS A 25 15.92 -1.84 2.34
N SER A 26 17.19 -2.24 2.25
CA SER A 26 17.95 -2.16 0.99
C SER A 26 17.42 -3.09 -0.10
N ALA A 27 16.60 -4.07 0.25
CA ALA A 27 15.92 -4.96 -0.69
C ALA A 27 14.69 -4.31 -1.37
N PHE A 28 14.27 -3.13 -0.93
CA PHE A 28 13.12 -2.42 -1.48
C PHE A 28 13.54 -1.22 -2.30
N ASN A 29 12.85 -1.02 -3.41
CA ASN A 29 12.96 0.19 -4.20
C ASN A 29 12.02 1.27 -3.64
N ILE A 30 12.54 2.07 -2.70
CA ILE A 30 11.75 3.11 -2.03
C ILE A 30 12.18 4.48 -2.53
N VAL A 31 11.25 5.22 -3.14
CA VAL A 31 11.47 6.59 -3.61
C VAL A 31 10.38 7.50 -3.06
N ASN A 32 10.77 8.51 -2.29
CA ASN A 32 9.86 9.47 -1.64
C ASN A 32 8.76 8.80 -0.81
N GLY A 33 9.10 7.72 -0.09
CA GLY A 33 8.14 6.96 0.72
C GLY A 33 7.25 6.01 -0.08
N ARG A 34 7.39 5.94 -1.40
CA ARG A 34 6.66 5.01 -2.26
C ARG A 34 7.50 3.78 -2.54
N ILE A 35 6.90 2.60 -2.50
CA ILE A 35 7.59 1.32 -2.72
C ILE A 35 7.24 0.83 -4.11
N PHE A 36 8.23 0.81 -4.99
CA PHE A 36 8.09 0.29 -6.34
C PHE A 36 8.18 -1.22 -6.28
N THR A 37 7.15 -1.89 -6.77
CA THR A 37 7.12 -3.34 -6.89
C THR A 37 7.75 -3.78 -8.21
N PRO A 38 8.13 -5.05 -8.40
CA PRO A 38 8.59 -5.55 -9.70
C PRO A 38 7.53 -5.48 -10.82
N GLY A 39 6.26 -5.22 -10.48
CA GLY A 39 5.18 -5.01 -11.44
C GLY A 39 4.82 -3.54 -11.63
N LEU A 40 3.56 -3.28 -12.03
CA LEU A 40 3.08 -1.92 -12.30
C LEU A 40 2.48 -1.22 -11.06
N GLY A 41 2.25 -1.95 -9.97
CA GLY A 41 1.75 -1.38 -8.72
C GLY A 41 2.83 -0.63 -7.93
N ILE A 42 2.46 0.48 -7.29
CA ILE A 42 3.33 1.22 -6.37
C ILE A 42 2.62 1.31 -5.01
N ILE A 43 3.28 0.82 -3.95
CA ILE A 43 2.68 0.81 -2.61
C ILE A 43 2.98 2.15 -1.93
N LEU A 44 1.93 2.79 -1.43
CA LEU A 44 2.01 4.04 -0.67
C LEU A 44 1.91 3.80 0.84
N ALA A 45 1.24 2.71 1.25
CA ALA A 45 1.18 2.26 2.64
C ALA A 45 0.82 0.76 2.72
N PRO A 46 1.26 0.06 3.78
CA PRO A 46 2.17 0.53 4.84
C PRO A 46 3.63 0.57 4.38
N GLN A 47 4.53 1.05 5.25
CA GLN A 47 5.97 0.91 5.03
C GLN A 47 6.44 -0.50 5.40
N PRO A 48 7.60 -0.98 4.87
CA PRO A 48 8.14 -2.27 5.28
C PRO A 48 8.42 -2.27 6.78
N PHE A 49 8.11 -3.40 7.40
CA PHE A 49 8.32 -3.71 8.81
C PHE A 49 7.51 -2.85 9.78
N THR A 50 6.37 -2.33 9.31
CA THR A 50 5.47 -1.56 10.18
C THR A 50 4.79 -2.49 11.18
N PRO A 51 4.81 -2.17 12.49
CA PRO A 51 3.96 -2.82 13.48
C PRO A 51 2.49 -2.51 13.21
N MET A 52 1.67 -3.54 13.04
CA MET A 52 0.28 -3.45 12.66
C MET A 52 -0.64 -3.95 13.78
N GLY A 53 -1.86 -3.40 13.80
CA GLY A 53 -2.96 -3.72 14.71
C GLY A 53 -4.10 -2.75 14.48
N GLY A 54 -4.88 -2.44 15.52
CA GLY A 54 -6.07 -1.60 15.43
C GLY A 54 -7.26 -2.33 14.81
N ASP A 55 -8.19 -1.57 14.25
CA ASP A 55 -9.40 -2.14 13.64
C ASP A 55 -9.06 -2.82 12.30
N PHE A 56 -8.22 -2.17 11.48
CA PHE A 56 -7.91 -2.58 10.11
C PHE A 56 -6.42 -2.59 9.78
N LEU A 57 -6.08 -3.40 8.78
CA LEU A 57 -4.90 -3.22 7.95
C LEU A 57 -5.23 -2.26 6.80
N HIS A 58 -4.63 -1.07 6.84
CA HIS A 58 -4.72 -0.10 5.74
C HIS A 58 -3.64 -0.35 4.69
N ILE A 59 -4.07 -0.55 3.44
CA ILE A 59 -3.17 -0.66 2.28
C ILE A 59 -3.54 0.44 1.29
N ALA A 60 -2.55 1.12 0.75
CA ALA A 60 -2.73 2.07 -0.34
C ALA A 60 -1.84 1.68 -1.52
N LEU A 61 -2.46 1.40 -2.66
CA LEU A 61 -1.80 0.91 -3.86
C LEU A 61 -2.13 1.86 -5.02
N ASP A 62 -1.12 2.53 -5.56
CA ASP A 62 -1.23 3.21 -6.85
C ASP A 62 -1.22 2.15 -7.96
N VAL A 63 -2.32 2.11 -8.70
CA VAL A 63 -2.57 1.17 -9.81
C VAL A 63 -2.43 1.83 -11.19
N SER A 64 -2.03 3.10 -11.20
CA SER A 64 -1.90 3.94 -12.38
C SER A 64 -0.44 4.20 -12.77
N GLY A 65 0.53 3.75 -11.98
CA GLY A 65 1.93 4.01 -12.28
C GLY A 65 2.29 5.49 -12.27
N ASP A 66 1.89 6.21 -11.22
CA ASP A 66 2.06 7.68 -11.09
C ASP A 66 1.24 8.46 -12.12
N GLY A 67 0.01 8.01 -12.38
CA GLY A 67 -0.92 8.61 -13.35
C GLY A 67 -0.63 8.29 -14.81
N LYS A 68 0.36 7.42 -15.09
CA LYS A 68 0.75 7.06 -16.46
C LYS A 68 -0.19 6.06 -17.14
N LEU A 69 -0.95 5.33 -16.36
CA LEU A 69 -1.86 4.31 -16.85
C LEU A 69 -3.29 4.74 -16.59
N PRO A 70 -4.21 4.49 -17.54
CA PRO A 70 -5.63 4.69 -17.29
C PRO A 70 -6.10 3.78 -16.15
N VAL A 71 -7.14 4.23 -15.46
CA VAL A 71 -7.84 3.46 -14.44
C VAL A 71 -9.35 3.49 -14.72
N PRO A 72 -10.13 2.47 -14.29
CA PRO A 72 -11.57 2.49 -14.43
C PRO A 72 -12.17 3.79 -13.84
N PRO A 73 -13.17 4.40 -14.49
CA PRO A 73 -14.00 3.84 -15.56
C PRO A 73 -13.42 4.03 -16.96
N LYS A 74 -12.23 4.66 -17.10
CA LYS A 74 -11.56 4.74 -18.40
C LYS A 74 -11.22 3.33 -18.87
N THR A 75 -11.26 3.12 -20.18
CA THR A 75 -10.73 1.87 -20.73
C THR A 75 -9.26 1.72 -20.35
N ILE A 76 -8.97 0.59 -19.73
CA ILE A 76 -7.62 0.17 -19.34
C ILE A 76 -6.98 -0.71 -20.41
N ASP A 77 -7.72 -1.03 -21.47
CA ASP A 77 -7.25 -1.89 -22.55
C ASP A 77 -6.27 -1.10 -23.41
N ASP A 78 -4.99 -1.34 -23.18
CA ASP A 78 -3.88 -0.81 -23.94
C ASP A 78 -3.03 -1.97 -24.44
N PRO A 79 -2.77 -2.07 -25.76
CA PRO A 79 -2.05 -3.21 -26.31
C PRO A 79 -0.58 -3.26 -25.87
N LEU A 80 0.01 -2.14 -25.42
CA LEU A 80 1.39 -2.05 -24.96
C LEU A 80 1.50 -2.28 -23.47
N THR A 81 0.82 -1.48 -22.64
CA THR A 81 0.96 -1.57 -21.17
C THR A 81 -0.38 -1.48 -20.46
N GLN A 82 -0.73 -2.54 -19.71
CA GLN A 82 -2.00 -2.65 -19.01
C GLN A 82 -1.83 -3.46 -17.72
N VAL A 83 -2.52 -3.05 -16.66
CA VAL A 83 -2.76 -3.91 -15.50
C VAL A 83 -3.98 -4.79 -15.81
N PHE A 84 -3.82 -6.11 -15.76
CA PHE A 84 -4.97 -7.02 -15.85
C PHE A 84 -5.64 -7.18 -14.49
N ASN A 85 -4.86 -7.44 -13.45
CA ASN A 85 -5.37 -7.52 -12.09
C ASN A 85 -4.28 -7.48 -11.01
N PHE A 86 -4.76 -7.21 -9.79
CA PHE A 86 -4.04 -7.38 -8.54
C PHE A 86 -4.80 -8.35 -7.64
N THR A 87 -4.10 -9.36 -7.12
CA THR A 87 -4.59 -10.16 -5.98
C THR A 87 -3.62 -10.01 -4.82
N ILE A 88 -4.17 -9.95 -3.61
CA ILE A 88 -3.44 -9.56 -2.41
C ILE A 88 -3.76 -10.56 -1.30
N PHE A 89 -2.71 -11.02 -0.63
CA PHE A 89 -2.79 -11.99 0.44
C PHE A 89 -1.98 -11.53 1.65
N LEU A 90 -2.39 -11.96 2.84
CA LEU A 90 -1.64 -11.80 4.07
C LEU A 90 -1.02 -13.16 4.42
N THR A 91 0.28 -13.31 4.18
CA THR A 91 0.97 -14.61 4.24
C THR A 91 2.02 -14.65 5.35
N SER A 92 2.11 -15.79 6.04
CA SER A 92 3.16 -16.07 7.02
C SER A 92 3.60 -17.52 6.91
N ASN A 93 4.84 -17.73 6.47
CA ASN A 93 5.45 -19.06 6.41
C ASN A 93 5.66 -19.67 7.80
N PRO A 94 6.19 -18.94 8.82
CA PRO A 94 6.37 -19.50 10.16
C PRO A 94 5.05 -19.95 10.80
N LEU A 95 3.97 -19.19 10.57
CA LEU A 95 2.65 -19.46 11.15
C LEU A 95 1.75 -20.34 10.26
N GLN A 96 2.22 -20.70 9.06
CA GLN A 96 1.47 -21.46 8.05
C GLN A 96 0.08 -20.83 7.76
N LYS A 97 0.06 -19.51 7.56
CA LYS A 97 -1.16 -18.75 7.26
C LYS A 97 -1.08 -18.06 5.91
N ASN A 98 -2.19 -18.07 5.18
CA ASN A 98 -2.34 -17.37 3.92
C ASN A 98 -3.78 -16.85 3.80
N PHE A 99 -4.03 -15.65 4.31
CA PHE A 99 -5.36 -15.06 4.27
C PHE A 99 -5.58 -14.26 2.99
N THR A 100 -6.71 -14.46 2.32
CA THR A 100 -7.13 -13.60 1.20
C THR A 100 -7.44 -12.20 1.71
N ILE A 101 -6.77 -11.17 1.16
CA ILE A 101 -7.16 -9.77 1.30
C ILE A 101 -8.07 -9.38 0.13
N SER A 102 -7.63 -9.64 -1.10
CA SER A 102 -8.37 -9.35 -2.34
C SER A 102 -8.06 -10.40 -3.40
N ASN A 103 -9.06 -11.04 -3.99
CA ASN A 103 -8.86 -12.09 -5.01
C ASN A 103 -9.87 -12.05 -6.17
N ILE A 104 -10.66 -10.98 -6.32
CA ILE A 104 -11.54 -10.73 -7.47
C ILE A 104 -12.70 -11.75 -7.58
N THR A 105 -12.97 -12.52 -6.54
CA THR A 105 -14.03 -13.56 -6.59
C THR A 105 -15.42 -13.00 -6.30
N THR A 106 -15.52 -11.78 -5.78
CA THR A 106 -16.80 -11.14 -5.47
C THR A 106 -16.91 -9.77 -6.14
N THR A 107 -18.06 -9.13 -6.01
CA THR A 107 -18.26 -7.71 -6.36
C THR A 107 -18.19 -6.79 -5.14
N THR A 108 -18.06 -7.37 -3.93
CA THR A 108 -18.07 -6.64 -2.66
C THR A 108 -16.65 -6.57 -2.07
N PRO A 109 -16.11 -5.37 -1.81
CA PRO A 109 -14.82 -5.22 -1.16
C PRO A 109 -14.72 -5.98 0.18
N PRO A 110 -13.52 -6.46 0.56
CA PRO A 110 -12.25 -6.27 -0.15
C PRO A 110 -11.97 -7.36 -1.19
N PHE A 111 -12.80 -8.40 -1.30
CA PHE A 111 -12.62 -9.50 -2.24
C PHE A 111 -12.98 -9.15 -3.69
N ALA A 112 -13.55 -7.96 -3.89
CA ALA A 112 -13.80 -7.42 -5.21
C ALA A 112 -12.52 -7.16 -6.00
N ASN A 113 -12.66 -6.97 -7.31
CA ASN A 113 -11.56 -6.42 -8.09
C ASN A 113 -11.22 -5.02 -7.59
N ILE A 114 -10.04 -4.89 -6.98
CA ILE A 114 -9.55 -3.62 -6.44
C ILE A 114 -9.48 -2.51 -7.50
N MET A 115 -9.29 -2.85 -8.78
CA MET A 115 -9.28 -1.89 -9.87
C MET A 115 -10.61 -1.13 -10.01
N ASN A 116 -11.71 -1.77 -9.65
CA ASN A 116 -13.07 -1.21 -9.71
C ASN A 116 -13.44 -0.45 -8.44
N GLN A 117 -12.65 -0.60 -7.37
CA GLN A 117 -12.85 0.18 -6.17
C GLN A 117 -12.49 1.64 -6.43
N GLU A 118 -13.22 2.57 -5.83
CA GLU A 118 -12.92 4.01 -5.94
C GLU A 118 -12.73 4.45 -7.40
N SER A 119 -13.79 4.32 -8.19
CA SER A 119 -13.80 4.64 -9.62
C SER A 119 -13.20 6.03 -9.90
N GLY A 120 -12.30 6.10 -10.87
CA GLY A 120 -11.54 7.28 -11.26
C GLY A 120 -10.28 7.55 -10.43
N GLN A 121 -10.09 6.89 -9.28
CA GLN A 121 -8.90 7.08 -8.44
C GLN A 121 -7.71 6.27 -8.95
N THR A 122 -6.55 6.91 -8.98
CA THR A 122 -5.26 6.28 -9.31
C THR A 122 -4.73 5.43 -8.16
N VAL A 123 -5.09 5.79 -6.93
CA VAL A 123 -4.77 5.07 -5.71
C VAL A 123 -6.01 4.32 -5.23
N LYS A 124 -5.82 3.03 -4.92
CA LYS A 124 -6.83 2.18 -4.30
C LYS A 124 -6.47 1.97 -2.84
N HIS A 125 -7.40 2.28 -1.96
CA HIS A 125 -7.27 2.03 -0.53
C HIS A 125 -7.86 0.66 -0.19
N ILE A 126 -7.37 -0.04 0.81
CA ILE A 126 -7.99 -1.28 1.29
C ILE A 126 -8.05 -1.17 2.80
N ASN A 127 -9.24 -1.36 3.35
CA ASN A 127 -9.46 -1.46 4.78
C ASN A 127 -9.71 -2.95 5.08
N PHE A 128 -8.62 -3.69 5.27
CA PHE A 128 -8.72 -5.12 5.55
C PHE A 128 -9.01 -5.35 7.03
N GLU A 129 -10.19 -5.88 7.33
CA GLU A 129 -10.60 -6.27 8.67
C GLU A 129 -9.78 -7.48 9.12
N TRP A 130 -9.08 -7.36 10.25
CA TRP A 130 -8.33 -8.48 10.80
C TRP A 130 -9.27 -9.65 11.13
N PRO A 131 -8.97 -10.89 10.71
CA PRO A 131 -9.75 -12.06 11.11
C PRO A 131 -9.56 -12.40 12.60
N ASP A 132 -10.52 -13.15 13.15
CA ASP A 132 -10.66 -13.40 14.59
C ASP A 132 -9.42 -14.03 15.26
N CYS A 133 -8.69 -14.91 14.57
CA CYS A 133 -7.49 -15.55 15.13
C CYS A 133 -6.27 -14.61 15.26
N LEU A 134 -6.38 -13.36 14.80
CA LEU A 134 -5.38 -12.30 14.98
C LEU A 134 -5.75 -11.31 16.10
N VAL A 135 -6.92 -11.48 16.73
CA VAL A 135 -7.33 -10.69 17.90
C VAL A 135 -6.35 -10.93 19.04
N GLY A 136 -6.01 -9.86 19.76
CA GLY A 136 -5.00 -9.92 20.80
C GLY A 136 -4.44 -8.55 21.18
N ASP A 137 -3.64 -8.49 22.23
CA ASP A 137 -3.03 -7.28 22.78
C ASP A 137 -1.51 -7.19 22.65
N GLY A 138 -0.82 -8.22 22.13
CA GLY A 138 0.65 -8.20 22.04
C GLY A 138 1.36 -8.99 23.12
N LYS A 139 0.64 -9.47 24.14
CA LYS A 139 1.22 -10.04 25.36
C LYS A 139 0.90 -11.52 25.53
N GLU A 140 0.37 -12.15 24.49
CA GLU A 140 0.00 -13.56 24.55
C GLU A 140 1.24 -14.45 24.48
N ASP A 141 1.15 -15.63 25.08
CA ASP A 141 2.23 -16.61 25.00
C ASP A 141 2.48 -17.02 23.54
N PHE A 142 3.73 -17.36 23.24
CA PHE A 142 4.14 -17.77 21.90
C PHE A 142 3.22 -18.88 21.35
N ASN A 143 2.74 -18.72 20.12
CA ASN A 143 1.87 -19.67 19.40
C ASN A 143 0.44 -19.84 19.97
N THR A 144 -0.02 -18.94 20.84
CA THR A 144 -1.43 -18.93 21.31
C THR A 144 -2.37 -18.16 20.39
N THR A 145 -1.83 -17.20 19.63
CA THR A 145 -2.54 -16.44 18.60
C THR A 145 -1.84 -16.65 17.26
N SER A 146 -2.52 -16.34 16.16
CA SER A 146 -1.86 -16.31 14.84
C SER A 146 -1.11 -15.00 14.61
N ARG A 147 -0.74 -14.24 15.65
CA ARG A 147 -0.07 -12.95 15.53
C ARG A 147 1.44 -13.14 15.35
N GLY A 148 2.11 -12.19 14.71
CA GLY A 148 3.54 -12.29 14.40
C GLY A 148 3.91 -11.65 13.06
N ASP A 149 4.96 -12.19 12.43
CA ASP A 149 5.47 -11.65 11.16
C ASP A 149 4.70 -12.19 9.97
N TYR A 150 4.31 -11.26 9.10
CA TYR A 150 3.55 -11.50 7.88
C TYR A 150 4.12 -10.71 6.72
N ASN A 151 3.78 -11.15 5.50
CA ASN A 151 3.93 -10.35 4.30
C ASN A 151 2.55 -10.00 3.75
N ILE A 152 2.41 -8.76 3.30
CA ILE A 152 1.37 -8.41 2.32
C ILE A 152 1.92 -8.84 0.97
N SER A 153 1.47 -9.99 0.49
CA SER A 153 1.87 -10.58 -0.79
C SER A 153 0.98 -10.02 -1.90
N ILE A 154 1.57 -9.25 -2.81
CA ILE A 154 0.87 -8.59 -3.92
C ILE A 154 1.26 -9.30 -5.20
N HIS A 155 0.28 -9.99 -5.77
CA HIS A 155 0.39 -10.71 -7.03
C HIS A 155 -0.18 -9.81 -8.13
N GLN A 156 0.59 -9.64 -9.20
CA GLN A 156 0.27 -8.69 -10.26
C GLN A 156 0.33 -9.43 -11.59
N ASN A 157 -0.77 -9.44 -12.32
CA ASN A 157 -0.81 -9.87 -13.70
C ASN A 157 -0.94 -8.64 -14.59
N PHE A 158 0.03 -8.43 -15.48
CA PHE A 158 0.10 -7.21 -16.27
C PHE A 158 0.83 -7.42 -17.60
N ARG A 159 0.64 -6.47 -18.50
CA ARG A 159 1.44 -6.32 -19.71
C ARG A 159 2.30 -5.09 -19.57
N LEU A 160 3.54 -5.19 -20.03
CA LEU A 160 4.51 -4.10 -20.08
C LEU A 160 5.19 -4.12 -21.45
N ASN A 161 5.02 -3.03 -22.21
CA ASN A 161 5.58 -2.83 -23.56
C ASN A 161 5.40 -4.05 -24.47
N GLY A 162 4.19 -4.62 -24.51
CA GLY A 162 3.82 -5.75 -25.36
C GLY A 162 4.10 -7.14 -24.78
N SER A 163 4.81 -7.26 -23.66
CA SER A 163 5.11 -8.54 -23.00
C SER A 163 4.28 -8.74 -21.73
N THR A 164 3.78 -9.96 -21.51
CA THR A 164 2.98 -10.30 -20.32
C THR A 164 3.85 -10.82 -19.19
N PHE A 165 3.61 -10.32 -17.99
CA PHE A 165 4.36 -10.66 -16.78
C PHE A 165 3.42 -10.96 -15.61
N TYR A 166 3.90 -11.83 -14.74
CA TYR A 166 3.32 -12.18 -13.46
C TYR A 166 4.38 -12.01 -12.39
N SER A 167 4.14 -11.08 -11.47
CA SER A 167 5.08 -10.78 -10.39
C SER A 167 4.41 -10.99 -9.04
N ILE A 168 5.21 -11.43 -8.06
CA ILE A 168 4.81 -11.47 -6.65
C ILE A 168 5.76 -10.56 -5.88
N PHE A 169 5.20 -9.63 -5.11
CA PHE A 169 5.95 -8.78 -4.20
C PHE A 169 5.51 -9.00 -2.77
N ASN A 170 6.46 -9.29 -1.88
CA ASN A 170 6.20 -9.50 -0.46
C ASN A 170 6.63 -8.26 0.34
N LEU A 171 5.65 -7.57 0.93
CA LEU A 171 5.90 -6.45 1.83
C LEU A 171 5.82 -6.93 3.29
N PRO A 172 6.94 -7.01 4.03
CA PRO A 172 6.92 -7.48 5.41
C PRO A 172 6.25 -6.48 6.34
N ILE A 173 5.47 -6.99 7.28
CA ILE A 173 4.83 -6.30 8.39
C ILE A 173 4.86 -7.19 9.64
N SER A 174 4.64 -6.62 10.82
CA SER A 174 4.55 -7.38 12.06
C SER A 174 3.25 -7.09 12.77
N ILE A 175 2.41 -8.09 12.99
CA ILE A 175 1.13 -7.95 13.69
C ILE A 175 1.40 -8.08 15.19
N THR A 176 1.66 -6.96 15.83
CA THR A 176 2.08 -6.90 17.24
C THR A 176 1.29 -5.91 18.08
N ASN A 177 0.61 -4.93 17.47
CA ASN A 177 -0.25 -3.99 18.18
C ASN A 177 -1.62 -4.61 18.48
N THR A 178 -2.32 -4.05 19.46
CA THR A 178 -3.62 -4.54 19.91
C THR A 178 -4.66 -4.55 18.79
N ILE A 179 -5.41 -5.63 18.69
CA ILE A 179 -6.55 -5.85 17.80
C ILE A 179 -7.72 -6.27 18.69
N SER A 180 -8.74 -5.42 18.79
CA SER A 180 -9.92 -5.67 19.63
C SER A 180 -10.82 -6.75 19.02
N GLN A 181 -11.40 -7.64 19.83
CA GLN A 181 -12.36 -8.66 19.36
C GLN A 181 -13.56 -8.05 18.63
N PHE A 182 -14.07 -6.94 19.18
CA PHE A 182 -15.23 -6.23 18.65
C PHE A 182 -14.79 -4.81 18.27
N PRO A 183 -14.57 -4.54 16.98
CA PRO A 183 -14.32 -3.18 16.52
C PRO A 183 -15.59 -2.34 16.70
N GLY A 184 -15.43 -1.02 16.82
CA GLY A 184 -16.57 -0.11 17.01
C GLY A 184 -17.49 -0.08 15.79
N ALA A 185 -18.81 0.01 15.97
CA ALA A 185 -19.79 0.01 14.87
C ALA A 185 -19.54 1.10 13.79
N ASN A 186 -18.92 2.23 14.18
CA ASN A 186 -18.55 3.33 13.28
C ASN A 186 -17.57 2.91 12.18
N GLN A 187 -16.88 1.78 12.35
CA GLN A 187 -15.96 1.21 11.37
C GLN A 187 -16.65 0.99 10.00
N LEU A 188 -17.94 0.65 10.00
CA LEU A 188 -18.73 0.38 8.79
C LEU A 188 -19.01 1.64 7.96
N LEU A 189 -18.77 2.81 8.54
CA LEU A 189 -18.93 4.10 7.87
C LEU A 189 -17.66 4.53 7.12
N THR A 190 -16.54 3.81 7.31
CA THR A 190 -15.30 4.10 6.60
C THR A 190 -15.43 3.90 5.09
N LYS A 191 -14.64 4.66 4.32
CA LYS A 191 -14.59 4.61 2.86
C LYS A 191 -13.13 4.36 2.43
N PRO A 192 -12.84 3.27 1.70
CA PRO A 192 -13.76 2.18 1.34
C PRO A 192 -14.29 1.43 2.58
N PRO A 193 -15.48 0.79 2.50
CA PRO A 193 -15.98 -0.04 3.60
C PRO A 193 -14.97 -1.13 3.95
N PRO A 194 -14.87 -1.51 5.23
CA PRO A 194 -13.94 -2.53 5.63
C PRO A 194 -14.45 -3.90 5.25
N GLY A 195 -13.52 -4.84 5.15
CA GLY A 195 -13.87 -6.24 5.16
C GLY A 195 -12.65 -7.13 4.98
N PRO A 196 -12.84 -8.43 4.81
CA PRO A 196 -14.13 -9.10 4.75
C PRO A 196 -14.80 -9.15 6.12
N LEU A 197 -16.13 -9.05 6.17
CA LEU A 197 -16.89 -9.08 7.41
C LEU A 197 -17.61 -10.42 7.57
N GLY A 198 -17.62 -10.96 8.79
CA GLY A 198 -18.43 -12.12 9.14
C GLY A 198 -19.93 -11.84 9.00
N THR A 199 -20.76 -12.87 9.10
CA THR A 199 -22.22 -12.78 8.96
C THR A 199 -22.88 -11.74 9.87
N ASN A 200 -22.27 -11.45 11.01
CA ASN A 200 -22.77 -10.49 11.99
C ASN A 200 -22.16 -9.08 11.82
N GLY A 201 -21.42 -8.82 10.74
CA GLY A 201 -20.76 -7.53 10.48
C GLY A 201 -19.48 -7.25 11.28
N GLY A 202 -18.97 -8.27 12.01
CA GLY A 202 -17.70 -8.21 12.74
C GLY A 202 -16.56 -8.94 12.04
N ARG A 203 -15.47 -9.20 12.77
CA ARG A 203 -14.30 -9.93 12.28
C ARG A 203 -14.68 -11.29 11.70
N MET A 204 -14.10 -11.61 10.55
CA MET A 204 -14.33 -12.90 9.88
C MET A 204 -13.55 -14.02 10.57
N ASN A 205 -14.12 -15.22 10.58
CA ASN A 205 -13.39 -16.39 11.05
C ASN A 205 -12.21 -16.72 10.14
N CYS A 206 -11.03 -16.96 10.71
CA CYS A 206 -9.81 -17.22 9.95
C CYS A 206 -9.95 -18.37 8.93
N ALA A 207 -10.67 -19.44 9.26
CA ALA A 207 -10.81 -20.59 8.35
C ALA A 207 -11.56 -20.24 7.05
N MET A 208 -12.38 -19.18 7.06
CA MET A 208 -13.15 -18.75 5.90
C MET A 208 -12.30 -18.07 4.82
N ILE A 209 -11.15 -17.53 5.20
CA ILE A 209 -10.29 -16.75 4.30
C ILE A 209 -8.87 -17.29 4.22
N ASN A 210 -8.56 -18.33 4.99
CA ASN A 210 -7.28 -19.00 4.95
C ASN A 210 -7.22 -19.95 3.76
N ASN A 211 -6.23 -19.77 2.93
CA ASN A 211 -5.92 -20.64 1.80
C ASN A 211 -4.84 -21.65 2.20
N PRO A 212 -4.73 -22.76 1.46
CA PRO A 212 -3.54 -23.60 1.52
C PRO A 212 -2.27 -22.79 1.23
N MET A 213 -1.17 -23.15 1.91
CA MET A 213 0.14 -22.61 1.60
C MET A 213 0.63 -23.21 0.29
N MET A 214 1.19 -22.37 -0.59
CA MET A 214 1.92 -22.84 -1.76
C MET A 214 3.38 -23.08 -1.38
N ASP A 215 3.98 -24.13 -1.94
CA ASP A 215 5.41 -24.38 -1.77
C ASP A 215 6.25 -23.22 -2.34
N PHE A 216 7.38 -22.93 -1.68
CA PHE A 216 8.24 -21.80 -2.07
C PHE A 216 8.82 -21.97 -3.47
N ALA A 217 9.24 -23.19 -3.86
CA ALA A 217 9.79 -23.41 -5.20
C ALA A 217 8.70 -23.25 -6.27
N ALA A 218 7.46 -23.65 -5.97
CA ALA A 218 6.32 -23.43 -6.85
C ALA A 218 6.00 -21.92 -7.01
N LEU A 219 6.04 -21.14 -5.92
CA LEU A 219 5.87 -19.68 -5.98
C LEU A 219 6.95 -19.03 -6.85
N VAL A 220 8.22 -19.40 -6.67
CA VAL A 220 9.33 -18.86 -7.48
C VAL A 220 9.19 -19.27 -8.94
N ALA A 221 8.77 -20.50 -9.24
CA ALA A 221 8.55 -20.95 -10.61
C ALA A 221 7.33 -20.28 -11.28
N SER A 222 6.39 -19.73 -10.49
CA SER A 222 5.19 -19.07 -11.00
C SER A 222 5.43 -17.64 -11.49
N VAL A 223 6.55 -17.01 -11.11
CA VAL A 223 6.83 -15.61 -11.46
C VAL A 223 7.70 -15.48 -12.71
N ASN A 224 7.37 -14.50 -13.53
CA ASN A 224 8.23 -13.99 -14.59
C ASN A 224 8.30 -12.47 -14.42
N ASN A 225 9.30 -12.00 -13.69
CA ASN A 225 9.50 -10.57 -13.47
C ASN A 225 10.13 -9.92 -14.72
N PRO A 226 9.86 -8.62 -14.97
CA PRO A 226 10.55 -7.88 -16.02
C PRO A 226 12.06 -7.74 -15.73
N PRO A 227 12.89 -7.48 -16.75
CA PRO A 227 14.36 -7.44 -16.62
C PRO A 227 14.90 -6.25 -15.81
N GLY A 228 14.04 -5.32 -15.41
CA GLY A 228 14.37 -4.11 -14.65
C GLY A 228 13.12 -3.53 -14.00
N GLN A 229 13.29 -2.51 -13.17
CA GLN A 229 12.19 -1.87 -12.44
C GLN A 229 11.27 -1.08 -13.39
N PRO A 230 9.97 -1.40 -13.50
CA PRO A 230 9.02 -0.56 -14.23
C PRO A 230 8.99 0.87 -13.66
N PHE A 231 8.81 1.86 -14.54
CA PHE A 231 8.83 3.30 -14.26
C PHE A 231 10.19 3.91 -13.89
N GLN A 232 11.25 3.10 -13.77
CA GLN A 232 12.60 3.55 -13.50
C GLN A 232 13.56 3.08 -14.59
N ASP A 233 13.88 1.78 -14.61
CA ASP A 233 14.79 1.19 -15.58
C ASP A 233 14.09 0.96 -16.93
N ILE A 234 12.79 0.68 -16.88
CA ILE A 234 11.97 0.42 -18.05
C ILE A 234 11.02 1.61 -18.28
N PRO A 235 11.18 2.38 -19.37
CA PRO A 235 10.21 3.39 -19.76
C PRO A 235 8.89 2.72 -20.15
N ILE A 236 7.78 3.35 -19.79
CA ILE A 236 6.45 2.82 -20.08
C ILE A 236 5.98 3.33 -21.42
N GLU A 237 5.55 2.40 -22.26
CA GLU A 237 4.90 2.71 -23.53
C GLU A 237 3.39 2.48 -23.40
N THR A 238 2.62 3.47 -23.86
CA THR A 238 1.16 3.40 -23.98
C THR A 238 0.77 3.84 -25.37
N THR A 239 -0.32 3.30 -25.89
CA THR A 239 -0.88 3.79 -27.15
C THR A 239 -1.31 5.26 -27.03
N GLN A 240 -1.15 6.01 -28.12
CA GLN A 240 -1.64 7.37 -28.18
C GLN A 240 -3.15 7.35 -28.02
N ARG A 241 -3.64 8.04 -26.98
CA ARG A 241 -5.08 8.17 -26.73
C ARG A 241 -5.61 9.46 -27.34
N SER A 242 -6.78 9.40 -27.94
CA SER A 242 -7.53 10.55 -28.48
C SER A 242 -8.57 11.11 -27.50
N ASP A 243 -8.78 10.48 -26.34
CA ASP A 243 -9.84 10.78 -25.37
C ASP A 243 -9.44 11.79 -24.28
N GLY A 244 -8.37 12.55 -24.48
CA GLY A 244 -7.92 13.57 -23.53
C GLY A 244 -7.39 12.96 -22.23
N GLY A 245 -6.08 12.68 -22.22
CA GLY A 245 -5.41 12.11 -21.05
C GLY A 245 -4.03 11.58 -21.39
N GLN A 246 -3.36 12.19 -22.37
CA GLN A 246 -2.04 11.75 -22.76
C GLN A 246 -1.10 11.93 -21.56
N VAL A 247 -0.41 10.86 -21.24
CA VAL A 247 0.72 10.88 -20.32
C VAL A 247 1.72 11.93 -20.79
N GLY A 248 2.05 12.87 -19.91
CA GLY A 248 3.19 13.75 -20.16
C GLY A 248 4.41 12.88 -20.45
N GLY A 249 5.09 13.14 -21.58
CA GLY A 249 6.34 12.47 -21.91
C GLY A 249 7.39 12.68 -20.80
N ALA A 250 8.47 11.90 -20.82
CA ALA A 250 9.56 12.03 -19.87
C ALA A 250 10.11 13.48 -19.87
N GLY A 251 9.91 14.21 -18.79
CA GLY A 251 10.48 15.55 -18.63
C GLY A 251 12.00 15.46 -18.67
N THR A 252 12.62 15.98 -19.72
CA THR A 252 14.08 16.05 -19.82
C THR A 252 14.54 17.26 -19.03
N ALA A 253 15.08 17.06 -17.83
CA ALA A 253 15.77 18.11 -17.10
C ALA A 253 17.14 18.36 -17.75
N ASN A 254 17.17 19.10 -18.86
CA ASN A 254 18.42 19.64 -19.37
C ASN A 254 18.77 20.89 -18.56
N GLY A 255 19.71 20.71 -17.62
CA GLY A 255 20.37 21.79 -16.92
C GLY A 255 21.15 22.65 -17.91
N GLY A 256 20.67 23.86 -18.13
CA GLY A 256 21.31 24.85 -18.99
C GLY A 256 20.52 26.15 -18.91
N GLY A 257 20.74 26.92 -17.86
CA GLY A 257 20.11 28.22 -17.70
C GLY A 257 20.45 29.14 -18.89
N LYS A 258 19.40 29.59 -19.59
CA LYS A 258 19.14 30.99 -19.96
C LYS A 258 17.80 31.10 -20.68
N GLY A 259 16.90 31.88 -20.08
CA GLY A 259 15.67 32.49 -20.60
C GLY A 259 15.02 31.93 -21.86
N GLY A 260 13.83 31.36 -21.69
CA GLY A 260 12.86 31.14 -22.75
C GLY A 260 11.52 30.72 -22.16
N ASN A 261 10.45 31.41 -22.51
CA ASN A 261 9.07 31.15 -22.09
C ASN A 261 8.70 29.67 -22.33
N GLY A 262 8.67 28.87 -21.27
CA GLY A 262 8.18 27.50 -21.29
C GLY A 262 6.73 27.47 -20.86
N ASP A 263 5.85 27.69 -21.83
CA ASP A 263 4.42 27.46 -21.70
C ASP A 263 4.20 25.94 -21.58
N GLY A 264 4.20 25.44 -20.34
CA GLY A 264 3.67 24.12 -20.04
C GLY A 264 2.17 24.17 -20.25
N SER A 265 1.72 24.00 -21.49
CA SER A 265 0.31 23.99 -21.84
C SER A 265 -0.38 22.81 -21.16
N ILE A 266 -0.88 23.04 -19.95
CA ILE A 266 -2.05 22.35 -19.45
C ILE A 266 -3.15 22.69 -20.46
N GLY A 267 -3.64 21.69 -21.18
CA GLY A 267 -4.76 21.86 -22.09
C GLY A 267 -5.97 22.39 -21.32
N LEU A 268 -6.13 23.71 -21.33
CA LEU A 268 -7.36 24.40 -20.98
C LEU A 268 -8.40 24.01 -22.02
N GLY A 269 -9.19 22.98 -21.71
CA GLY A 269 -10.46 22.75 -22.36
C GLY A 269 -11.39 23.91 -22.05
N THR A 270 -11.39 24.93 -22.91
CA THR A 270 -12.42 25.96 -22.94
C THR A 270 -13.73 25.33 -23.40
N THR A 271 -14.65 25.06 -22.48
CA THR A 271 -16.01 25.64 -22.41
C THR A 271 -16.81 25.02 -21.26
N GLY A 272 -17.28 25.86 -20.34
CA GLY A 272 -18.59 25.68 -19.68
C GLY A 272 -18.65 25.17 -18.23
N VAL A 273 -18.82 26.12 -17.31
CA VAL A 273 -19.59 26.08 -16.04
C VAL A 273 -19.13 25.21 -14.85
N ASN A 274 -18.59 25.92 -13.84
CA ASN A 274 -18.64 25.70 -12.39
C ASN A 274 -18.29 24.31 -11.83
N ALA A 275 -17.03 24.16 -11.39
CA ALA A 275 -16.70 23.31 -10.24
C ALA A 275 -15.46 23.86 -9.51
N GLN A 276 -15.67 24.55 -8.38
CA GLN A 276 -14.64 24.87 -7.40
C GLN A 276 -14.06 23.57 -6.80
N GLY A 277 -12.86 23.17 -7.25
CA GLY A 277 -12.00 22.22 -6.56
C GLY A 277 -10.89 22.98 -5.82
N ALA A 278 -11.20 23.46 -4.61
CA ALA A 278 -10.25 24.14 -3.75
C ALA A 278 -9.17 23.15 -3.26
N LEU A 279 -7.94 23.32 -3.72
CA LEU A 279 -6.76 22.71 -3.12
C LEU A 279 -6.49 23.41 -1.78
N GLY A 280 -6.63 22.65 -0.69
CA GLY A 280 -6.39 23.12 0.67
C GLY A 280 -4.96 23.63 0.85
N ALA A 281 -4.83 24.94 0.99
CA ALA A 281 -3.61 25.59 1.40
C ALA A 281 -3.24 25.16 2.83
N ALA A 282 -1.99 24.70 3.00
CA ALA A 282 -1.37 24.49 4.30
C ALA A 282 -1.26 25.84 5.04
N GLY A 283 -2.18 26.08 5.97
CA GLY A 283 -2.14 27.22 6.88
C GLY A 283 -1.08 27.00 7.95
N ARG A 284 0.06 27.71 7.82
CA ARG A 284 0.95 28.01 8.95
C ARG A 284 0.21 28.99 9.86
N CYS A 285 -0.23 28.57 11.05
CA CYS A 285 -0.63 29.52 12.08
C CYS A 285 0.61 29.98 12.85
N LYS A 286 0.86 31.28 12.73
CA LYS A 286 1.80 32.06 13.53
C LYS A 286 1.25 32.21 14.95
N ASP A 287 2.17 32.29 15.90
CA ASP A 287 1.96 32.87 17.22
C ASP A 287 1.25 34.22 17.09
N ASP A 288 0.16 34.41 17.82
CA ASP A 288 -0.23 35.73 18.26
C ASP A 288 -0.70 35.71 19.71
N ARG A 289 -0.05 36.58 20.49
CA ARG A 289 -0.32 36.89 21.89
C ARG A 289 -1.73 37.45 22.03
N LEU A 290 -2.51 36.91 22.96
CA LEU A 290 -3.74 37.53 23.45
C LEU A 290 -3.54 37.99 24.90
N THR A 291 -3.40 39.31 25.01
CA THR A 291 -3.54 40.12 26.22
C THR A 291 -4.93 39.96 26.83
N GLY A 292 -4.97 40.04 28.16
CA GLY A 292 -6.07 39.55 28.99
C GLY A 292 -7.40 40.30 28.89
N THR A 293 -8.42 39.64 29.42
CA THR A 293 -9.44 40.32 30.25
C THR A 293 -10.00 39.30 31.24
N VAL A 294 -9.85 39.63 32.52
CA VAL A 294 -10.36 38.89 33.67
C VAL A 294 -11.82 39.25 33.87
N LEU A 295 -12.71 38.27 33.88
CA LEU A 295 -14.00 38.36 34.57
C LEU A 295 -14.27 37.02 35.27
N GLY A 296 -14.07 37.02 36.59
CA GLY A 296 -14.49 35.93 37.45
C GLY A 296 -15.92 36.14 37.92
N VAL A 297 -16.70 35.07 38.02
CA VAL A 297 -17.85 34.97 38.93
C VAL A 297 -17.98 33.53 39.43
N LEU A 298 -17.72 33.40 40.73
CA LEU A 298 -18.38 32.62 41.77
C LEU A 298 -18.75 31.14 41.56
N VAL A 299 -18.08 30.31 42.35
CA VAL A 299 -18.51 28.98 42.82
C VAL A 299 -19.67 29.14 43.79
N MET A 300 -20.77 28.40 43.59
CA MET A 300 -21.74 28.12 44.66
C MET A 300 -21.81 26.60 44.90
N VAL A 301 -21.33 26.22 46.08
CA VAL A 301 -21.51 24.92 46.73
C VAL A 301 -22.92 24.90 47.31
N LEU A 302 -23.72 23.89 46.99
CA LEU A 302 -24.87 23.49 47.80
C LEU A 302 -24.88 21.97 47.89
N GLY A 303 -24.40 21.47 49.03
CA GLY A 303 -24.74 20.14 49.51
C GLY A 303 -26.09 20.19 50.22
N ILE A 304 -26.91 19.16 50.01
CA ILE A 304 -28.02 18.81 50.90
C ILE A 304 -28.03 17.28 51.03
N TRP A 305 -28.04 16.84 52.29
CA TRP A 305 -28.25 15.48 52.78
C TRP A 305 -29.75 15.20 53.00
N VAL A 306 -30.04 13.93 53.33
CA VAL A 306 -31.28 13.35 53.91
C VAL A 306 -32.38 13.08 52.86
N TRP A 307 -32.94 11.88 52.65
CA TRP A 307 -33.21 10.68 53.46
C TRP A 307 -32.79 9.40 52.72
#